data_AF-A0A2C9LGL0-F1
#
_entry.id   AF-A0A2C9LGL0-F1
#
_cell.length_a   1.000
_cell.length_b   1.000
_cell.length_c   1.000
_cell.angle_alpha   90.00
_cell.angle_beta   90.00
_cell.angle_gamma   90.00
#
_symmetry.space_group_name_H-M   'P 1'
#
loop_
_entity.id
_entity.type
_entity.pdbx_description
1 polymer ?
#
loop_
_entity_poly.entity_id
_entity_poly.type
_entity_poly.pdbx_seq_one_letter_code
_entity_poly.pdbx_strand_id
1 'polypeptide(L)'
;MFPKLYGPNQSNVELKIDNELMTTSNNMVNVTNTAVNILFQCTRTTPTPCLLEITNSQNHQTLAKSDGLISICFNVREVLNLTFTFVFCHSRNQKNTFYYIFTPTYTNETQLLKEAGGKNYLNELFTSLTIYVGIFLSGVFVGKWPLHLLYNRYLRCRLQNLLRMVVGVLPWKPRICYSTATVTEDKYAEIMTSLQYEHSLPQECYSQGSCIENRITVSCPKENKHDQFIGLGDLGTKRENEYMRKKDEDVDRIIISVYHLTVQLVVKKCCSSRKKVWPDTQVPYPLASSETPTATMRTGTGRVWRVTKYTNGVDECGGEHREHKTCPCAQCEKSGTPKSVWAKISVSTSKALVYDGFEAEDVQCRLFYDNLNPAELLEGFRVENDNIATDFCSLTCYTCNIALIEKLKEHLEEFNETNNKIQSLQTTLTRLNGFVFIVSHPHGEEKKISFGKIVHKNEIVGVGTRLVYTAPTCPGSSGAPVIAPAHCSSWSYHTQVVHCGQIDSQHNCSGFFSTPVTL
;
A
#
# COMPACT_ATOMS: atom_id res chain seq x y z
N MET A 1 -27.11 -13.42 25.85
CA MET A 1 -27.35 -11.97 26.01
C MET A 1 -25.98 -11.30 25.92
N PHE A 2 -25.63 -10.66 24.81
CA PHE A 2 -24.40 -9.85 24.78
C PHE A 2 -24.61 -8.57 25.59
N PRO A 3 -23.56 -8.03 26.22
CA PRO A 3 -23.69 -6.77 26.95
C PRO A 3 -24.05 -5.65 25.98
N LYS A 4 -25.12 -4.89 26.27
CA LYS A 4 -25.21 -3.51 25.80
C LYS A 4 -24.11 -2.73 26.50
N LEU A 5 -23.07 -2.35 25.76
CA LEU A 5 -22.06 -1.40 26.19
C LEU A 5 -22.72 -0.01 26.27
N TYR A 6 -23.32 0.34 27.42
CA TYR A 6 -23.77 1.71 27.66
C TYR A 6 -22.60 2.57 28.14
N GLY A 7 -21.94 3.19 27.17
CA GLY A 7 -21.10 4.38 27.32
C GLY A 7 -21.00 5.03 25.94
N PRO A 8 -21.26 6.35 25.78
CA PRO A 8 -21.46 6.98 24.48
C PRO A 8 -20.25 6.92 23.50
N ASN A 9 -19.10 6.35 23.89
CA ASN A 9 -17.85 6.38 23.12
C ASN A 9 -17.07 5.05 23.02
N GLN A 10 -17.65 3.87 23.23
CA GLN A 10 -16.89 2.61 23.14
C GLN A 10 -16.84 2.01 21.72
N SER A 11 -15.69 1.46 21.37
CA SER A 11 -15.39 0.77 20.10
C SER A 11 -16.12 -0.57 20.00
N ASN A 12 -16.79 -0.82 18.87
CA ASN A 12 -17.41 -2.10 18.57
C ASN A 12 -16.36 -3.04 17.96
N VAL A 13 -16.28 -4.27 18.47
CA VAL A 13 -15.48 -5.34 17.89
C VAL A 13 -16.41 -6.22 17.07
N GLU A 14 -16.12 -6.36 15.77
CA GLU A 14 -16.81 -7.31 14.90
C GLU A 14 -15.99 -8.60 14.81
N LEU A 15 -16.66 -9.72 15.01
CA LEU A 15 -16.14 -11.07 14.75
C LEU A 15 -16.79 -11.62 13.50
N LYS A 16 -16.00 -12.00 12.50
CA LYS A 16 -16.48 -12.70 11.31
C LYS A 16 -15.85 -14.08 11.22
N ILE A 17 -16.66 -15.10 10.93
CA ILE A 17 -16.23 -16.47 10.67
C ILE A 17 -16.62 -16.80 9.23
N ASP A 18 -15.63 -17.08 8.37
CA ASP A 18 -15.83 -17.28 6.93
C ASP A 18 -16.70 -16.18 6.27
N ASN A 19 -16.46 -14.94 6.69
CA ASN A 19 -17.17 -13.72 6.29
C ASN A 19 -18.61 -13.56 6.81
N GLU A 20 -19.11 -14.47 7.64
CA GLU A 20 -20.38 -14.28 8.35
C GLU A 20 -20.16 -13.50 9.65
N LEU A 21 -20.87 -12.39 9.81
CA LEU A 21 -20.82 -11.57 11.02
C LEU A 21 -21.50 -12.34 12.17
N MET A 22 -20.73 -12.61 13.22
CA MET A 22 -21.22 -13.25 14.43
C MET A 22 -22.05 -12.24 15.23
N THR A 23 -23.36 -12.48 15.30
CA THR A 23 -24.26 -11.68 16.13
C THR A 23 -24.57 -12.36 17.44
N THR A 24 -25.18 -11.59 18.33
CA THR A 24 -25.37 -11.96 19.73
C THR A 24 -26.37 -13.08 19.98
N SER A 25 -27.14 -13.41 18.94
CA SER A 25 -28.14 -14.47 18.88
C SER A 25 -27.59 -15.78 18.31
N ASN A 26 -26.41 -15.76 17.68
CA ASN A 26 -25.84 -16.90 17.00
C ASN A 26 -24.92 -17.65 17.95
N ASN A 27 -25.51 -18.50 18.81
CA ASN A 27 -24.74 -19.35 19.72
C ASN A 27 -24.08 -20.55 19.02
N MET A 28 -24.40 -20.78 17.74
CA MET A 28 -23.86 -21.84 16.89
C MET A 28 -23.72 -21.33 15.46
N VAL A 29 -22.59 -21.63 14.83
CA VAL A 29 -22.39 -21.48 13.39
C VAL A 29 -21.86 -22.80 12.85
N ASN A 30 -22.54 -23.32 11.83
CA ASN A 30 -22.12 -24.52 11.13
C ASN A 30 -21.18 -24.13 10.00
N VAL A 31 -19.92 -24.55 10.10
CA VAL A 31 -18.93 -24.34 9.04
C VAL A 31 -18.72 -25.66 8.31
N THR A 32 -18.88 -25.68 7.00
CA THR A 32 -18.76 -26.90 6.18
C THR A 32 -17.34 -27.15 5.66
N ASN A 33 -16.40 -26.22 5.91
CA ASN A 33 -15.03 -26.30 5.45
C ASN A 33 -14.08 -26.79 6.56
N THR A 34 -13.00 -27.47 6.16
CA THR A 34 -11.94 -27.94 7.07
C THR A 34 -10.98 -26.84 7.52
N ALA A 35 -11.10 -25.64 6.94
CA ALA A 35 -10.35 -24.45 7.31
C ALA A 35 -11.34 -23.33 7.68
N VAL A 36 -11.13 -22.71 8.84
CA VAL A 36 -11.97 -21.63 9.36
C VAL A 36 -11.16 -20.33 9.34
N ASN A 37 -11.68 -19.29 8.69
CA ASN A 37 -11.08 -17.96 8.74
C ASN A 37 -11.78 -17.13 9.79
N ILE A 38 -11.02 -16.68 10.80
CA ILE A 38 -11.53 -15.76 11.82
C ILE A 38 -10.94 -14.38 11.57
N LEU A 39 -11.80 -13.38 11.38
CA LEU A 39 -11.40 -11.99 11.21
C LEU A 39 -11.91 -11.16 12.40
N PHE A 40 -10.98 -10.46 13.05
CA PHE A 40 -11.29 -9.47 14.08
C PHE A 40 -11.06 -8.07 13.54
N GLN A 41 -12.10 -7.23 13.60
CA GLN A 41 -12.02 -5.84 13.14
C GLN A 41 -12.58 -4.89 14.21
N CYS A 42 -11.78 -3.91 14.62
CA CYS A 42 -12.26 -2.78 15.41
C CYS A 42 -12.88 -1.76 14.45
N THR A 43 -14.18 -1.45 14.61
CA THR A 43 -14.92 -0.65 13.63
C THR A 43 -14.94 0.85 13.91
N ARG A 44 -14.25 1.31 14.96
CA ARG A 44 -14.01 2.73 15.24
C ARG A 44 -12.52 3.01 15.39
N THR A 45 -12.09 4.17 14.89
CA THR A 45 -10.75 4.72 15.06
C THR A 45 -10.52 5.08 16.53
N THR A 46 -10.12 4.12 17.35
CA THR A 46 -9.51 4.42 18.65
C THR A 46 -8.06 4.88 18.41
N PRO A 47 -7.61 6.00 18.98
CA PRO A 47 -6.28 6.56 18.74
C PRO A 47 -5.12 5.73 19.35
N THR A 48 -5.42 4.60 20.00
CA THR A 48 -4.42 3.71 20.60
C THR A 48 -4.66 2.26 20.16
N PRO A 49 -3.59 1.51 19.81
CA PRO A 49 -3.71 0.11 19.41
C PRO A 49 -4.27 -0.74 20.55
N CYS A 50 -5.26 -1.57 20.26
CA CYS A 50 -5.72 -2.60 21.20
C CYS A 50 -4.89 -3.85 20.99
N LEU A 51 -4.30 -4.38 22.06
CA LEU A 51 -3.56 -5.63 22.01
C LEU A 51 -4.56 -6.80 22.08
N LEU A 52 -4.61 -7.60 21.01
CA LEU A 52 -5.36 -8.84 20.96
C LEU A 52 -4.38 -10.01 21.15
N GLU A 53 -4.62 -10.83 22.17
CA GLU A 53 -3.87 -12.05 22.42
C GLU A 53 -4.79 -13.27 22.36
N ILE A 54 -4.34 -14.29 21.63
CA ILE A 54 -5.08 -15.52 21.38
C ILE A 54 -4.27 -16.66 21.94
N THR A 55 -4.84 -17.37 22.90
CA THR A 55 -4.19 -18.50 23.57
C THR A 55 -5.01 -19.76 23.39
N ASN A 56 -4.34 -20.91 23.28
CA ASN A 56 -4.98 -22.20 23.41
C ASN A 56 -5.36 -22.40 24.89
N SER A 57 -6.64 -22.61 25.16
CA SER A 57 -7.13 -22.66 26.53
C SER A 57 -6.73 -23.94 27.28
N GLN A 58 -6.32 -25.00 26.58
CA GLN A 58 -5.96 -26.29 27.18
C GLN A 58 -4.52 -26.28 27.70
N ASN A 59 -3.60 -25.60 27.01
CA ASN A 59 -2.17 -25.59 27.36
C ASN A 59 -1.61 -24.18 27.60
N HIS A 60 -2.45 -23.14 27.55
CA HIS A 60 -2.10 -21.73 27.72
C HIS A 60 -1.06 -21.19 26.72
N GLN A 61 -0.83 -21.86 25.60
CA GLN A 61 0.12 -21.42 24.59
C GLN A 61 -0.45 -20.24 23.78
N THR A 62 0.27 -19.13 23.68
CA THR A 62 -0.08 -18.00 22.80
C THR A 62 0.06 -18.43 21.33
N LEU A 63 -1.04 -18.42 20.59
CA LEU A 63 -1.12 -18.78 19.18
C LEU A 63 -0.91 -17.56 18.26
N ALA A 64 -1.40 -16.40 18.69
CA ALA A 64 -1.25 -15.14 17.96
C ALA A 64 -1.36 -13.94 18.90
N LYS A 65 -0.63 -12.87 18.58
CA LYS A 65 -0.65 -11.60 19.31
C LYS A 65 -0.45 -10.46 18.32
N SER A 66 -1.34 -9.47 18.30
CA SER A 66 -1.24 -8.34 17.37
C SER A 66 -1.90 -7.09 17.92
N ASP A 67 -1.37 -5.95 17.48
CA ASP A 67 -1.91 -4.62 17.70
C ASP A 67 -2.78 -4.21 16.49
N GLY A 68 -3.90 -4.91 16.27
CA GLY A 68 -4.80 -4.62 15.15
C GLY A 68 -5.57 -5.82 14.60
N LEU A 69 -5.64 -5.91 13.27
CA LEU A 69 -6.34 -6.97 12.54
C LEU A 69 -5.59 -8.30 12.71
N ILE A 70 -6.29 -9.35 13.16
CA ILE A 70 -5.77 -10.72 13.14
C ILE A 70 -6.65 -11.57 12.24
N SER A 71 -6.00 -12.27 11.30
CA SER A 71 -6.59 -13.37 10.55
C SER A 71 -5.89 -14.65 10.94
N ILE A 72 -6.66 -15.64 11.42
CA ILE A 72 -6.13 -16.97 11.70
C ILE A 72 -6.88 -17.98 10.84
N CYS A 73 -6.10 -18.84 10.18
CA CYS A 73 -6.58 -20.02 9.50
C CYS A 73 -6.00 -21.25 10.20
N PHE A 74 -6.86 -22.15 10.66
CA PHE A 74 -6.45 -23.41 11.26
C PHE A 74 -7.30 -24.57 10.75
N ASN A 75 -6.68 -25.75 10.70
CA ASN A 75 -7.34 -27.00 10.29
C ASN A 75 -7.83 -27.73 11.54
N VAL A 76 -9.15 -27.82 11.73
CA VAL A 76 -9.74 -28.41 12.95
C VAL A 76 -9.89 -29.91 12.76
N ARG A 77 -8.93 -30.69 13.25
CA ARG A 77 -9.01 -32.16 13.28
C ARG A 77 -9.48 -32.71 14.62
N GLU A 78 -9.31 -31.94 15.68
CA GLU A 78 -9.65 -32.27 17.06
C GLU A 78 -10.39 -31.08 17.71
N VAL A 79 -10.95 -31.29 18.90
CA VAL A 79 -11.62 -30.21 19.64
C VAL A 79 -10.59 -29.13 19.98
N LEU A 80 -10.79 -27.92 19.45
CA LEU A 80 -9.91 -26.79 19.69
C LEU A 80 -10.60 -25.80 20.61
N ASN A 81 -9.96 -25.48 21.73
CA ASN A 81 -10.45 -24.47 22.66
C ASN A 81 -9.58 -23.22 22.56
N LEU A 82 -10.18 -22.11 22.14
CA LEU A 82 -9.49 -20.83 21.99
C LEU A 82 -9.99 -19.82 23.02
N THR A 83 -9.03 -19.15 23.66
CA THR A 83 -9.28 -18.04 24.57
C THR A 83 -8.75 -16.76 23.94
N PHE A 84 -9.63 -15.78 23.75
CA PHE A 84 -9.30 -14.47 23.22
C PHE A 84 -9.32 -13.48 24.37
N THR A 85 -8.20 -12.82 24.64
CA THR A 85 -8.09 -11.80 25.68
C THR A 85 -7.83 -10.44 25.04
N PHE A 86 -8.73 -9.50 25.32
CA PHE A 86 -8.61 -8.11 24.91
C PHE A 86 -8.14 -7.26 26.08
N VAL A 87 -7.07 -6.51 25.87
CA VAL A 87 -6.59 -5.52 26.82
C VAL A 87 -6.78 -4.13 26.22
N PHE A 88 -7.70 -3.36 26.78
CA PHE A 88 -7.93 -1.97 26.35
C PHE A 88 -6.87 -1.05 26.98
N CYS A 89 -6.12 -0.30 26.17
CA CYS A 89 -5.04 0.56 26.67
C CYS A 89 -5.50 1.62 27.68
N HIS A 90 -6.75 2.08 27.61
CA HIS A 90 -7.30 3.08 28.53
C HIS A 90 -7.72 2.53 29.90
N SER A 91 -7.70 1.21 30.09
CA SER A 91 -8.01 0.56 31.36
C SER A 91 -7.16 -0.71 31.50
N ARG A 92 -5.91 -0.56 31.97
CA ARG A 92 -4.97 -1.69 32.17
C ARG A 92 -5.53 -2.81 33.07
N ASN A 93 -6.59 -2.53 33.82
CA ASN A 93 -7.22 -3.47 34.75
C ASN A 93 -8.48 -4.14 34.20
N GLN A 94 -8.98 -3.78 33.02
CA GLN A 94 -10.13 -4.45 32.40
C GLN A 94 -9.68 -5.36 31.26
N LYS A 95 -9.64 -6.67 31.57
CA LYS A 95 -9.47 -7.73 30.58
C LYS A 95 -10.84 -8.29 30.22
N ASN A 96 -11.17 -8.26 28.94
CA ASN A 96 -12.35 -8.96 28.44
C ASN A 96 -11.87 -10.26 27.80
N THR A 97 -12.35 -11.38 28.31
CA THR A 97 -11.94 -12.71 27.85
C THR A 97 -13.14 -13.43 27.24
N PHE A 98 -12.98 -13.90 26.01
CA PHE A 98 -13.98 -14.68 25.29
C PHE A 98 -13.47 -16.10 25.08
N TYR A 99 -14.36 -17.08 25.27
CA TYR A 99 -14.05 -18.50 25.11
C TYR A 99 -14.84 -19.08 23.94
N TYR A 100 -14.13 -19.69 23.01
CA TYR A 100 -14.71 -20.38 21.86
C TYR A 100 -14.23 -21.83 21.85
N ILE A 101 -15.19 -22.75 21.73
CA ILE A 101 -14.92 -24.18 21.60
C ILE A 101 -15.33 -24.59 20.19
N PHE A 102 -14.39 -25.15 19.44
CA PHE A 102 -14.60 -25.68 18.10
C PHE A 102 -14.67 -27.20 18.19
N THR A 103 -15.85 -27.76 17.97
CA THR A 103 -16.08 -29.21 18.05
C THR A 103 -16.34 -29.75 16.65
N PRO A 104 -15.48 -30.63 16.10
CA PRO A 104 -15.80 -31.33 14.87
C PRO A 104 -16.99 -32.26 15.12
N THR A 105 -18.04 -32.15 14.30
CA THR A 105 -19.19 -33.06 14.35
C THR A 105 -19.03 -34.15 13.29
N TYR A 106 -19.19 -35.40 13.71
CA TYR A 106 -19.18 -36.57 12.83
C TYR A 106 -20.62 -37.08 12.70
N THR A 107 -21.06 -37.46 11.51
CA THR A 107 -22.38 -38.09 11.33
C THR A 107 -22.31 -39.57 11.72
N ASN A 108 -23.48 -40.17 12.01
CA ASN A 108 -23.59 -41.58 12.40
C ASN A 108 -22.94 -42.56 11.40
N GLU A 109 -22.91 -42.23 10.11
CA GLU A 109 -22.22 -43.02 9.08
C GLU A 109 -20.69 -43.04 9.27
N THR A 110 -20.10 -41.95 9.75
CA THR A 110 -18.65 -41.87 10.01
C THR A 110 -18.27 -42.60 11.31
N GLN A 111 -19.19 -42.65 12.28
CA GLN A 111 -18.99 -43.33 13.56
C GLN A 111 -19.06 -44.87 13.40
N LEU A 112 -19.99 -45.37 12.58
CA LEU A 112 -20.07 -46.79 12.18
C LEU A 112 -18.80 -47.27 11.46
N LEU A 113 -18.20 -46.43 10.59
CA LEU A 113 -16.94 -46.76 9.91
C LEU A 113 -15.72 -46.79 10.85
N LYS A 114 -15.73 -45.99 11.91
CA LYS A 114 -14.69 -45.96 12.94
C LYS A 114 -14.76 -47.19 13.85
N GLU A 115 -15.97 -47.66 14.14
CA GLU A 115 -16.23 -48.87 14.94
C GLU A 115 -16.02 -50.17 14.15
N ALA A 116 -16.15 -50.15 12.82
CA ALA A 116 -15.96 -51.31 11.94
C ALA A 116 -14.49 -51.67 11.63
N GLY A 117 -13.49 -50.99 12.21
CA GLY A 117 -12.07 -51.40 12.12
C GLY A 117 -11.43 -51.29 10.73
N GLY A 118 -12.02 -50.57 9.78
CA GLY A 118 -11.50 -50.41 8.42
C GLY A 118 -10.27 -49.49 8.35
N LYS A 119 -9.06 -50.05 8.33
CA LYS A 119 -7.80 -49.30 8.38
C LYS A 119 -7.41 -48.47 7.14
N ASN A 120 -8.21 -48.42 6.05
CA ASN A 120 -7.75 -47.81 4.79
C ASN A 120 -8.72 -46.85 4.07
N TYR A 121 -9.77 -46.33 4.71
CA TYR A 121 -10.71 -45.38 4.07
C TYR A 121 -11.10 -44.18 4.95
N LEU A 122 -10.12 -43.50 5.54
CA LEU A 122 -10.36 -42.29 6.36
C LEU A 122 -9.53 -41.09 5.88
N ASN A 123 -9.64 -40.71 4.60
CA ASN A 123 -9.01 -39.46 4.14
C ASN A 123 -9.96 -38.37 3.64
N GLU A 124 -11.26 -38.63 3.43
CA GLU A 124 -12.21 -37.58 3.11
C GLU A 124 -13.59 -37.95 3.67
N LEU A 125 -13.98 -37.41 4.83
CA LEU A 125 -15.37 -37.29 5.29
C LEU A 125 -15.42 -36.43 6.57
N PHE A 126 -15.58 -35.12 6.37
CA PHE A 126 -16.07 -34.18 7.38
C PHE A 126 -17.24 -33.42 6.74
N THR A 127 -18.36 -33.30 7.43
CA THR A 127 -19.55 -32.64 6.87
C THR A 127 -19.89 -31.32 7.57
N SER A 128 -19.49 -31.12 8.83
CA SER A 128 -19.66 -29.83 9.51
C SER A 128 -18.82 -29.69 10.79
N LEU A 129 -18.47 -28.45 11.13
CA LEU A 129 -17.88 -28.01 12.40
C LEU A 129 -18.92 -27.21 13.20
N THR A 130 -19.05 -27.49 14.50
CA THR A 130 -19.95 -26.77 15.41
C THR A 130 -19.16 -25.94 16.43
N ILE A 131 -19.56 -24.68 16.63
CA ILE A 131 -18.87 -23.74 17.54
C ILE A 131 -19.76 -23.42 18.74
N TYR A 132 -19.21 -23.52 19.96
CA TYR A 132 -19.87 -23.10 21.20
C TYR A 132 -19.25 -21.82 21.76
N VAL A 133 -20.09 -20.88 22.19
CA VAL A 133 -19.67 -19.62 22.84
C VAL A 133 -20.13 -19.61 24.29
N GLY A 134 -19.19 -19.55 25.24
CA GLY A 134 -19.47 -19.44 26.67
C GLY A 134 -19.08 -18.06 27.22
N ILE A 135 -19.97 -17.44 28.00
CA ILE A 135 -19.73 -16.14 28.67
C ILE A 135 -19.95 -16.33 30.17
N PHE A 136 -18.97 -15.93 30.99
CA PHE A 136 -19.10 -15.92 32.45
C PHE A 136 -19.31 -14.47 32.94
N LEU A 137 -20.46 -14.20 33.59
CA LEU A 137 -20.77 -12.92 34.23
C LEU A 137 -21.57 -13.15 35.53
N SER A 138 -21.33 -12.33 36.54
CA SER A 138 -22.06 -12.32 37.82
C SER A 138 -23.23 -11.32 37.79
N GLY A 139 -24.49 -11.77 38.03
CA GLY A 139 -25.65 -10.90 38.37
C GLY A 139 -26.95 -11.10 37.56
N VAL A 140 -28.12 -10.77 38.17
CA VAL A 140 -29.50 -11.26 37.88
C VAL A 140 -30.43 -10.24 37.16
N PHE A 141 -31.51 -10.76 36.54
CA PHE A 141 -32.89 -10.21 36.27
C PHE A 141 -33.33 -9.76 34.84
N VAL A 142 -34.66 -9.60 34.66
CA VAL A 142 -35.60 -10.15 33.64
C VAL A 142 -36.23 -9.10 32.67
N GLY A 143 -36.71 -9.50 31.48
CA GLY A 143 -37.77 -8.77 30.70
C GLY A 143 -37.93 -9.17 29.21
N LYS A 144 -39.17 -9.17 28.66
CA LYS A 144 -39.60 -9.64 27.30
C LYS A 144 -40.29 -8.57 26.40
N TRP A 145 -40.34 -8.86 25.08
CA TRP A 145 -41.24 -8.42 23.96
C TRP A 145 -40.78 -7.24 23.04
N PRO A 146 -41.34 -7.05 21.81
CA PRO A 146 -41.01 -7.75 20.55
C PRO A 146 -40.59 -6.80 19.40
N LEU A 147 -40.11 -7.33 18.26
CA LEU A 147 -39.69 -6.56 17.07
C LEU A 147 -40.50 -6.93 15.81
N HIS A 148 -40.82 -5.94 14.99
CA HIS A 148 -41.46 -6.05 13.66
C HIS A 148 -40.44 -5.74 12.52
N LEU A 149 -40.77 -6.25 11.33
CA LEU A 149 -40.07 -6.38 10.04
C LEU A 149 -39.47 -5.13 9.35
N LEU A 150 -38.45 -5.36 8.49
CA LEU A 150 -38.32 -5.01 7.03
C LEU A 150 -36.87 -5.27 6.54
N TYR A 151 -36.58 -6.24 5.65
CA TYR A 151 -36.70 -6.33 4.17
C TYR A 151 -35.50 -5.77 3.34
N ASN A 152 -34.62 -6.71 2.93
CA ASN A 152 -34.20 -7.07 1.56
C ASN A 152 -33.50 -6.08 0.60
N ARG A 153 -32.29 -6.46 0.14
CA ARG A 153 -31.84 -6.56 -1.28
C ARG A 153 -30.32 -6.79 -1.35
N TYR A 154 -29.83 -8.03 -1.57
CA TYR A 154 -28.51 -8.27 -2.20
C TYR A 154 -28.35 -9.77 -2.54
N LEU A 155 -28.75 -10.16 -3.75
CA LEU A 155 -28.54 -11.53 -4.26
C LEU A 155 -28.50 -11.50 -5.80
N ARG A 156 -27.30 -11.28 -6.35
CA ARG A 156 -26.97 -11.56 -7.76
C ARG A 156 -25.45 -11.65 -7.97
N CYS A 157 -24.80 -12.68 -7.42
CA CYS A 157 -23.45 -13.12 -7.84
C CYS A 157 -23.02 -14.48 -7.26
N ARG A 158 -23.89 -15.51 -7.27
CA ARG A 158 -23.50 -16.87 -6.85
C ARG A 158 -24.06 -17.92 -7.79
N LEU A 159 -23.32 -18.22 -8.85
CA LEU A 159 -23.36 -19.53 -9.52
C LEU A 159 -22.15 -19.68 -10.45
N GLN A 160 -20.93 -19.93 -9.92
CA GLN A 160 -19.82 -20.37 -10.78
C GLN A 160 -18.66 -21.13 -10.08
N ASN A 161 -18.66 -21.28 -8.75
CA ASN A 161 -17.60 -22.03 -8.06
C ASN A 161 -17.91 -23.53 -7.85
N LEU A 162 -18.83 -24.12 -8.62
CA LEU A 162 -19.26 -25.52 -8.42
C LEU A 162 -18.58 -26.56 -9.35
N LEU A 163 -17.55 -26.19 -10.13
CA LEU A 163 -16.77 -27.16 -10.90
C LEU A 163 -15.28 -26.97 -10.64
N ARG A 164 -14.70 -27.82 -9.78
CA ARG A 164 -13.31 -28.32 -9.80
C ARG A 164 -12.94 -29.01 -8.47
N MET A 165 -13.28 -30.28 -8.34
CA MET A 165 -12.55 -31.22 -7.48
C MET A 165 -12.66 -32.63 -8.08
N VAL A 166 -11.89 -32.93 -9.12
CA VAL A 166 -11.46 -34.30 -9.44
C VAL A 166 -10.09 -34.23 -10.14
N VAL A 167 -9.23 -35.19 -9.77
CA VAL A 167 -7.96 -35.65 -10.38
C VAL A 167 -6.65 -35.21 -9.69
N GLY A 168 -6.18 -36.08 -8.78
CA GLY A 168 -4.89 -36.78 -8.92
C GLY A 168 -3.66 -36.20 -8.22
N VAL A 169 -3.23 -36.82 -7.11
CA VAL A 169 -1.97 -36.56 -6.39
C VAL A 169 -0.96 -37.70 -6.64
N LEU A 170 0.30 -37.34 -6.92
CA LEU A 170 1.50 -38.13 -6.61
C LEU A 170 2.41 -37.30 -5.69
N PRO A 171 3.22 -37.91 -4.81
CA PRO A 171 3.86 -37.20 -3.70
C PRO A 171 5.13 -36.48 -4.14
N TRP A 172 5.16 -35.15 -4.01
CA TRP A 172 6.35 -34.32 -4.22
C TRP A 172 6.89 -33.86 -2.85
N LYS A 173 8.16 -34.17 -2.54
CA LYS A 173 8.87 -33.61 -1.38
C LYS A 173 9.43 -32.24 -1.76
N PRO A 174 9.18 -31.15 -1.01
CA PRO A 174 9.82 -29.88 -1.29
C PRO A 174 11.30 -29.92 -0.86
N ARG A 175 12.22 -29.85 -1.84
CA ARG A 175 13.58 -29.34 -1.62
C ARG A 175 13.51 -27.82 -1.73
N ILE A 176 13.67 -27.14 -0.60
CA ILE A 176 13.92 -25.70 -0.56
C ILE A 176 15.42 -25.53 -0.78
N CYS A 177 15.82 -25.11 -1.98
CA CYS A 177 17.18 -24.66 -2.24
C CYS A 177 17.22 -23.13 -2.05
N TYR A 178 17.84 -22.66 -0.97
CA TYR A 178 18.32 -21.28 -0.92
C TYR A 178 19.66 -21.22 -1.65
N SER A 179 19.72 -20.43 -2.71
CA SER A 179 20.99 -19.95 -3.27
C SER A 179 21.25 -18.59 -2.64
N THR A 180 22.08 -18.54 -1.62
CA THR A 180 22.54 -17.28 -1.00
C THR A 180 23.80 -16.82 -1.73
N ALA A 181 23.71 -15.65 -2.38
CA ALA A 181 24.88 -14.90 -2.82
C ALA A 181 25.12 -13.78 -1.81
N THR A 182 26.30 -13.75 -1.19
CA THR A 182 26.71 -12.71 -0.25
C THR A 182 27.19 -11.48 -1.03
N VAL A 183 26.67 -10.30 -0.68
CA VAL A 183 27.18 -9.00 -1.15
C VAL A 183 27.97 -8.39 0.00
N THR A 184 29.23 -8.05 -0.23
CA THR A 184 30.11 -7.48 0.80
C THR A 184 29.80 -5.99 1.03
N GLU A 185 30.12 -5.48 2.23
CA GLU A 185 29.95 -4.06 2.60
C GLU A 185 30.70 -3.12 1.64
N ASP A 186 31.86 -3.51 1.13
CA ASP A 186 32.65 -2.72 0.18
C ASP A 186 31.92 -2.50 -1.15
N LYS A 187 31.23 -3.53 -1.66
CA LYS A 187 30.42 -3.42 -2.87
C LYS A 187 29.24 -2.48 -2.65
N TYR A 188 28.69 -2.48 -1.43
CA TYR A 188 27.66 -1.54 -1.00
C TYR A 188 28.14 -0.09 -1.00
N ALA A 189 29.38 0.19 -0.58
CA ALA A 189 29.94 1.55 -0.60
C ALA A 189 30.14 2.08 -2.04
N GLU A 190 30.60 1.22 -2.95
CA GLU A 190 30.76 1.55 -4.38
C GLU A 190 29.42 1.84 -5.06
N ILE A 191 28.42 0.97 -4.82
CA ILE A 191 27.02 1.13 -5.21
C ILE A 191 26.51 2.54 -4.84
N MET A 192 26.78 2.97 -3.61
CA MET A 192 26.21 4.19 -3.06
C MET A 192 26.88 5.49 -3.54
N THR A 193 28.11 5.41 -4.05
CA THR A 193 28.79 6.59 -4.64
C THR A 193 28.13 6.99 -5.97
N SER A 194 27.51 6.04 -6.68
CA SER A 194 26.80 6.30 -7.94
C SER A 194 25.52 7.12 -7.78
N LEU A 195 24.87 7.06 -6.60
CA LEU A 195 23.64 7.80 -6.27
C LEU A 195 23.84 9.31 -6.17
N GLN A 196 25.06 9.77 -5.87
CA GLN A 196 25.36 11.19 -5.71
C GLN A 196 25.28 11.96 -7.05
N TYR A 197 25.38 11.27 -8.18
CA TYR A 197 25.43 11.90 -9.50
C TYR A 197 24.05 12.29 -10.07
N GLU A 198 22.92 11.89 -9.46
CA GLU A 198 21.59 12.13 -10.07
C GLU A 198 21.04 13.55 -9.88
N HIS A 199 21.75 14.49 -9.24
CA HIS A 199 21.10 15.73 -8.73
C HIS A 199 21.68 17.08 -9.18
N SER A 200 22.63 17.13 -10.11
CA SER A 200 23.16 18.42 -10.58
C SER A 200 23.05 18.55 -12.10
N LEU A 201 22.12 19.40 -12.54
CA LEU A 201 22.12 19.98 -13.88
C LEU A 201 22.85 21.34 -13.81
N PRO A 202 23.63 21.73 -14.83
CA PRO A 202 24.24 23.06 -14.90
C PRO A 202 23.17 24.18 -14.87
N GLN A 203 23.42 25.20 -14.05
CA GLN A 203 22.47 26.23 -13.64
C GLN A 203 22.20 27.33 -14.70
N GLU A 204 22.91 27.34 -15.83
CA GLU A 204 23.10 28.57 -16.64
C GLU A 204 21.91 29.02 -17.52
N CYS A 205 20.73 28.40 -17.50
CA CYS A 205 19.70 28.72 -18.52
C CYS A 205 18.28 29.08 -18.05
N TYR A 206 17.98 29.18 -16.75
CA TYR A 206 16.59 29.36 -16.30
C TYR A 206 16.16 30.78 -15.94
N SER A 207 17.06 31.78 -15.94
CA SER A 207 16.73 33.14 -15.47
C SER A 207 16.16 34.09 -16.54
N GLN A 208 15.97 33.65 -17.78
CA GLN A 208 15.32 34.45 -18.82
C GLN A 208 14.36 33.55 -19.61
N GLY A 209 13.08 33.95 -19.69
CA GLY A 209 11.99 33.17 -20.31
C GLY A 209 12.10 32.93 -21.82
N SER A 210 13.30 32.93 -22.39
CA SER A 210 13.59 32.71 -23.82
C SER A 210 14.56 31.56 -24.12
N CYS A 211 15.01 30.78 -23.12
CA CYS A 211 16.06 29.77 -23.32
C CYS A 211 15.57 28.32 -23.57
N ILE A 212 14.29 28.10 -23.88
CA ILE A 212 13.78 26.73 -24.11
C ILE A 212 14.38 26.09 -25.38
N GLU A 213 14.94 26.87 -26.31
CA GLU A 213 15.48 26.32 -27.58
C GLU A 213 16.94 25.84 -27.51
N ASN A 214 17.72 26.22 -26.49
CA ASN A 214 19.06 25.69 -26.30
C ASN A 214 19.04 24.57 -25.26
N ARG A 215 18.57 23.38 -25.68
CA ARG A 215 18.76 22.14 -24.90
C ARG A 215 20.25 21.89 -24.74
N ILE A 216 20.82 22.33 -23.62
CA ILE A 216 22.12 21.83 -23.17
C ILE A 216 21.96 20.32 -23.02
N THR A 217 22.56 19.55 -23.92
CA THR A 217 22.63 18.09 -23.82
C THR A 217 23.50 17.76 -22.61
N VAL A 218 22.87 17.63 -21.45
CA VAL A 218 23.56 17.07 -20.28
C VAL A 218 23.86 15.62 -20.60
N SER A 219 25.15 15.30 -20.68
CA SER A 219 25.62 13.94 -20.90
C SER A 219 25.11 13.05 -19.76
N CYS A 220 24.10 12.23 -20.06
CA CYS A 220 23.56 11.29 -19.09
C CYS A 220 24.50 10.07 -19.01
N PRO A 221 24.97 9.66 -17.82
CA PRO A 221 25.78 8.45 -17.69
C PRO A 221 25.02 7.16 -18.08
N LYS A 222 23.69 7.25 -18.25
CA LYS A 222 22.78 6.17 -18.63
C LYS A 222 22.24 6.33 -20.06
N GLU A 223 22.92 7.09 -20.91
CA GLU A 223 22.48 7.38 -22.29
C GLU A 223 22.18 6.11 -23.10
N ASN A 224 22.92 5.04 -22.86
CA ASN A 224 22.73 3.74 -23.50
C ASN A 224 21.39 3.03 -23.17
N LYS A 225 20.58 3.56 -22.25
CA LYS A 225 19.26 3.03 -21.89
C LYS A 225 18.12 3.99 -22.26
N HIS A 226 18.42 5.12 -22.90
CA HIS A 226 17.39 6.12 -23.20
C HIS A 226 16.34 5.61 -24.21
N ASP A 227 16.70 4.68 -25.08
CA ASP A 227 15.83 4.02 -26.05
C ASP A 227 14.74 3.13 -25.42
N GLN A 228 14.94 2.71 -24.18
CA GLN A 228 13.98 1.90 -23.41
C GLN A 228 12.87 2.75 -22.77
N PHE A 229 12.99 4.08 -22.77
CA PHE A 229 11.91 4.97 -22.36
C PHE A 229 10.90 5.12 -23.49
N ILE A 230 9.62 4.88 -23.20
CA ILE A 230 8.55 5.01 -24.18
C ILE A 230 7.54 6.07 -23.73
N GLY A 231 7.00 6.81 -24.69
CA GLY A 231 5.87 7.71 -24.44
C GLY A 231 4.55 6.93 -24.34
N LEU A 232 3.50 7.59 -23.85
CA LEU A 232 2.17 6.98 -23.78
C LEU A 232 1.67 6.50 -25.16
N GLY A 233 1.92 7.28 -26.22
CA GLY A 233 1.54 6.92 -27.60
C GLY A 233 2.23 5.67 -28.14
N ASP A 234 3.38 5.30 -27.58
CA ASP A 234 4.16 4.13 -27.99
C ASP A 234 3.81 2.85 -27.21
N LEU A 235 2.94 2.96 -26.18
CA LEU A 235 2.63 1.86 -25.28
C LEU A 235 2.09 0.63 -26.03
N GLY A 236 1.30 0.85 -27.10
CA GLY A 236 0.72 -0.22 -27.90
C GLY A 236 1.74 -0.95 -28.80
N THR A 237 2.71 -0.23 -29.36
CA THR A 237 3.62 -0.78 -30.40
C THR A 237 4.90 -1.37 -29.80
N LYS A 238 5.46 -0.76 -28.76
CA LYS A 238 6.74 -1.20 -28.17
C LYS A 238 6.59 -2.29 -27.12
N ARG A 239 5.42 -2.44 -26.51
CA ARG A 239 5.18 -3.42 -25.42
C ARG A 239 5.25 -4.88 -25.88
N GLU A 240 4.97 -5.15 -27.16
CA GLU A 240 4.95 -6.51 -27.70
C GLU A 240 6.32 -7.22 -27.63
N ASN A 241 7.42 -6.48 -27.51
CA ASN A 241 8.75 -7.02 -27.78
C ASN A 241 9.50 -7.61 -26.58
N GLU A 242 9.16 -7.31 -25.32
CA GLU A 242 10.16 -7.57 -24.25
C GLU A 242 9.66 -8.19 -22.93
N TYR A 243 8.41 -7.94 -22.49
CA TYR A 243 7.98 -8.43 -21.16
C TYR A 243 6.56 -9.01 -21.10
N MET A 244 5.67 -8.71 -22.05
CA MET A 244 4.28 -9.14 -22.01
C MET A 244 3.84 -9.66 -23.37
N ARG A 245 4.13 -10.94 -23.66
CA ARG A 245 3.76 -11.63 -24.91
C ARG A 245 2.27 -11.64 -25.24
N LYS A 246 1.41 -11.25 -24.28
CA LYS A 246 -0.03 -11.13 -24.47
C LYS A 246 -0.49 -9.78 -23.94
N LYS A 247 -1.10 -9.00 -24.83
CA LYS A 247 -1.81 -7.77 -24.47
C LYS A 247 -2.77 -8.06 -23.33
N ASP A 248 -2.59 -7.32 -22.23
CA ASP A 248 -3.46 -7.36 -21.06
C ASP A 248 -3.99 -5.96 -20.86
N GLU A 249 -5.28 -5.80 -21.13
CA GLU A 249 -6.00 -4.54 -21.07
C GLU A 249 -6.01 -3.97 -19.65
N ASP A 250 -6.07 -4.80 -18.61
CA ASP A 250 -6.05 -4.31 -17.23
C ASP A 250 -4.66 -3.77 -16.87
N VAL A 251 -3.60 -4.39 -17.39
CA VAL A 251 -2.24 -3.88 -17.20
C VAL A 251 -2.01 -2.59 -18.00
N ASP A 252 -2.55 -2.47 -19.22
CA ASP A 252 -2.49 -1.21 -19.97
C ASP A 252 -3.22 -0.10 -19.20
N ARG A 253 -4.43 -0.38 -18.71
CA ARG A 253 -5.23 0.57 -17.94
C ARG A 253 -4.52 1.05 -16.68
N ILE A 254 -3.93 0.16 -15.88
CA ILE A 254 -3.20 0.61 -14.67
C ILE A 254 -1.97 1.45 -15.03
N ILE A 255 -1.26 1.13 -16.11
CA ILE A 255 -0.13 1.94 -16.60
C ILE A 255 -0.62 3.34 -16.99
N ILE A 256 -1.72 3.42 -17.75
CA ILE A 256 -2.33 4.69 -18.20
C ILE A 256 -2.79 5.52 -16.99
N SER A 257 -3.49 4.93 -16.01
CA SER A 257 -3.92 5.67 -14.83
C SER A 257 -2.72 6.17 -14.01
N VAL A 258 -1.67 5.35 -13.82
CA VAL A 258 -0.43 5.80 -13.16
C VAL A 258 0.22 6.92 -13.96
N TYR A 259 0.21 6.85 -15.28
CA TYR A 259 0.74 7.89 -16.13
C TYR A 259 0.03 9.22 -15.92
N HIS A 260 -1.30 9.24 -15.88
CA HIS A 260 -2.07 10.48 -15.63
C HIS A 260 -1.91 11.02 -14.20
N LEU A 261 -1.64 10.16 -13.23
CA LEU A 261 -1.38 10.55 -11.84
C LEU A 261 0.07 10.95 -11.56
N THR A 262 0.98 10.67 -12.49
CA THR A 262 2.40 11.03 -12.36
C THR A 262 2.59 12.52 -12.64
N VAL A 263 3.38 13.17 -11.79
CA VAL A 263 3.64 14.61 -11.84
C VAL A 263 5.13 14.89 -11.86
N GLN A 264 5.47 16.02 -12.49
CA GLN A 264 6.82 16.57 -12.40
C GLN A 264 6.89 17.49 -11.19
N LEU A 265 7.93 17.33 -10.40
CA LEU A 265 8.25 18.23 -9.30
C LEU A 265 9.49 19.03 -9.67
N VAL A 266 9.42 20.35 -9.47
CA VAL A 266 10.56 21.27 -9.59
C VAL A 266 10.81 21.88 -8.22
N VAL A 267 11.97 21.60 -7.64
CA VAL A 267 12.36 22.05 -6.30
C VAL A 267 13.43 23.12 -6.43
N LYS A 268 13.13 24.33 -5.99
CA LYS A 268 14.02 25.50 -6.15
C LYS A 268 14.90 25.78 -4.93
N LYS A 269 14.53 25.24 -3.77
CA LYS A 269 15.25 25.40 -2.51
C LYS A 269 15.99 24.11 -2.12
N CYS A 270 17.10 24.25 -1.41
CA CYS A 270 17.82 23.14 -0.79
C CYS A 270 18.07 23.50 0.68
N CYS A 271 17.70 22.60 1.59
CA CYS A 271 17.85 22.81 3.02
C CYS A 271 19.27 22.50 3.46
N SER A 272 19.90 23.44 4.17
CA SER A 272 21.22 23.26 4.78
C SER A 272 21.22 22.29 5.97
N SER A 273 20.04 21.93 6.50
CA SER A 273 19.88 21.00 7.63
C SER A 273 19.70 19.53 7.20
N ARG A 274 19.90 19.23 5.92
CA ARG A 274 19.96 17.84 5.41
C ARG A 274 20.95 17.02 6.25
N LYS A 275 20.55 15.81 6.68
CA LYS A 275 21.45 14.87 7.35
C LYS A 275 22.64 14.60 6.44
N LYS A 276 23.85 14.50 6.99
CA LYS A 276 25.07 14.22 6.20
C LYS A 276 25.08 12.80 5.61
N VAL A 277 24.47 11.85 6.31
CA VAL A 277 24.42 10.43 5.95
C VAL A 277 23.00 9.88 6.12
N TRP A 278 22.68 8.79 5.43
CA TRP A 278 21.45 8.05 5.67
C TRP A 278 21.43 7.49 7.11
N PRO A 279 20.26 7.42 7.76
CA PRO A 279 20.13 6.87 9.11
C PRO A 279 20.79 5.49 9.22
N ASP A 280 21.55 5.29 10.28
CA ASP A 280 22.23 4.03 10.61
C ASP A 280 23.23 3.55 9.54
N THR A 281 23.76 4.45 8.71
CA THR A 281 24.80 4.13 7.73
C THR A 281 25.94 5.14 7.77
N GLN A 282 27.04 4.84 7.08
CA GLN A 282 28.09 5.80 6.74
C GLN A 282 27.88 6.44 5.36
N VAL A 283 26.74 6.14 4.73
CA VAL A 283 26.53 6.49 3.34
C VAL A 283 26.03 7.93 3.23
N PRO A 284 26.68 8.79 2.43
CA PRO A 284 26.26 10.17 2.30
C PRO A 284 24.82 10.31 1.82
N TYR A 285 24.10 11.24 2.44
CA TYR A 285 22.74 11.56 2.03
C TYR A 285 22.77 12.52 0.81
N PRO A 286 21.88 12.34 -0.18
CA PRO A 286 21.85 13.20 -1.35
C PRO A 286 21.75 14.69 -0.99
N LEU A 287 22.62 15.50 -1.62
CA LEU A 287 22.70 16.96 -1.48
C LEU A 287 23.12 17.49 -0.10
N ALA A 288 23.56 16.63 0.81
CA ALA A 288 23.93 17.06 2.17
C ALA A 288 25.25 17.84 2.27
N SER A 289 26.16 17.66 1.31
CA SER A 289 27.46 18.31 1.26
C SER A 289 27.47 19.59 0.41
N SER A 290 26.30 20.12 0.03
CA SER A 290 26.22 21.36 -0.74
C SER A 290 26.59 22.57 0.14
N GLU A 291 27.90 22.78 0.34
CA GLU A 291 28.46 23.95 1.02
C GLU A 291 28.14 25.27 0.30
N THR A 292 27.63 25.18 -0.94
CA THR A 292 27.04 26.29 -1.68
C THR A 292 25.50 26.15 -1.71
N PRO A 293 24.76 26.90 -0.87
CA PRO A 293 23.29 26.99 -0.90
C PRO A 293 22.73 27.55 -2.22
N THR A 294 23.60 28.01 -3.11
CA THR A 294 23.26 28.68 -4.35
C THR A 294 22.92 27.66 -5.43
N ALA A 295 21.66 27.22 -5.41
CA ALA A 295 20.85 27.09 -6.61
C ALA A 295 21.08 25.90 -7.57
N THR A 296 21.01 24.66 -7.08
CA THR A 296 20.60 23.57 -7.98
C THR A 296 19.09 23.41 -7.89
N MET A 297 18.37 24.22 -8.68
CA MET A 297 17.01 23.86 -9.08
C MET A 297 17.07 22.42 -9.59
N ARG A 298 16.28 21.54 -9.00
CA ARG A 298 16.27 20.12 -9.35
C ARG A 298 14.87 19.70 -9.72
N THR A 299 14.81 18.75 -10.63
CA THR A 299 13.55 18.13 -11.04
C THR A 299 13.49 16.72 -10.49
N GLY A 300 12.27 16.26 -10.27
CA GLY A 300 12.00 14.89 -9.90
C GLY A 300 10.58 14.50 -10.29
N THR A 301 10.18 13.32 -9.84
CA THR A 301 8.87 12.77 -10.11
C THR A 301 8.09 12.61 -8.81
N GLY A 302 6.77 12.77 -8.87
CA GLY A 302 5.87 12.30 -7.83
C GLY A 302 4.63 11.63 -8.42
N ARG A 303 3.74 11.19 -7.54
CA ARG A 303 2.43 10.66 -7.92
C ARG A 303 1.33 11.26 -7.06
N VAL A 304 0.28 11.80 -7.68
CA VAL A 304 -0.97 12.09 -6.99
C VAL A 304 -1.56 10.77 -6.49
N TRP A 305 -1.64 10.60 -5.17
CA TRP A 305 -2.16 9.36 -4.57
C TRP A 305 -3.46 9.55 -3.82
N ARG A 306 -3.84 10.79 -3.52
CA ARG A 306 -5.11 11.11 -2.87
C ARG A 306 -5.60 12.49 -3.27
N VAL A 307 -6.90 12.57 -3.52
CA VAL A 307 -7.64 13.83 -3.65
C VAL A 307 -8.81 13.75 -2.68
N THR A 308 -8.92 14.72 -1.77
CA THR A 308 -10.04 14.80 -0.84
C THR A 308 -10.77 16.11 -1.06
N LYS A 309 -11.98 16.01 -1.62
CA LYS A 309 -12.85 17.14 -1.90
C LYS A 309 -13.62 17.52 -0.64
N TYR A 310 -13.70 18.81 -0.36
CA TYR A 310 -14.40 19.40 0.77
C TYR A 310 -15.48 20.36 0.28
N THR A 311 -16.63 20.35 0.95
CA THR A 311 -17.69 21.36 0.83
C THR A 311 -17.94 21.95 2.20
N ASN A 312 -17.69 23.26 2.38
CA ASN A 312 -17.75 23.94 3.68
C ASN A 312 -16.87 23.26 4.76
N GLY A 313 -15.72 22.72 4.34
CA GLY A 313 -14.78 22.03 5.21
C GLY A 313 -15.20 20.62 5.62
N VAL A 314 -16.21 20.04 4.99
CA VAL A 314 -16.63 18.64 5.21
C VAL A 314 -16.34 17.83 3.95
N ASP A 315 -15.65 16.70 4.10
CA ASP A 315 -15.36 15.80 2.98
C ASP A 315 -16.55 14.92 2.60
N GLU A 316 -16.39 14.16 1.52
CA GLU A 316 -17.42 13.27 0.97
C GLU A 316 -17.79 12.11 1.91
N CYS A 317 -16.99 11.84 2.94
CA CYS A 317 -17.23 10.84 3.97
C CYS A 317 -17.80 11.46 5.26
N GLY A 318 -18.10 12.77 5.28
CA GLY A 318 -18.58 13.48 6.46
C GLY A 318 -17.47 13.89 7.44
N GLY A 319 -16.20 13.70 7.08
CA GLY A 319 -15.05 14.11 7.88
C GLY A 319 -14.80 15.61 7.77
N GLU A 320 -14.67 16.30 8.90
CA GLU A 320 -14.32 17.72 8.92
C GLU A 320 -12.81 17.93 8.72
N HIS A 321 -12.43 18.87 7.86
CA HIS A 321 -11.06 19.36 7.80
C HIS A 321 -10.73 20.11 9.09
N ARG A 322 -9.60 19.76 9.71
CA ARG A 322 -9.20 20.27 11.04
C ARG A 322 -8.99 21.78 11.08
N GLU A 323 -8.46 22.34 10.00
CA GLU A 323 -7.93 23.72 9.99
C GLU A 323 -8.76 24.69 9.13
N HIS A 324 -9.60 24.20 8.23
CA HIS A 324 -10.14 25.02 7.14
C HIS A 324 -11.59 24.68 6.84
N LYS A 325 -12.46 25.69 6.84
CA LYS A 325 -13.86 25.58 6.39
C LYS A 325 -14.06 26.04 4.94
N THR A 326 -13.13 26.84 4.43
CA THR A 326 -13.10 27.34 3.05
C THR A 326 -11.72 27.06 2.43
N CYS A 327 -11.58 27.27 1.12
CA CYS A 327 -10.36 26.93 0.40
C CYS A 327 -9.14 27.75 0.89
N PRO A 328 -8.05 27.10 1.33
CA PRO A 328 -6.83 27.79 1.76
C PRO A 328 -5.81 27.97 0.62
N CYS A 329 -6.20 27.81 -0.65
CA CYS A 329 -5.25 28.00 -1.75
C CYS A 329 -4.84 29.47 -1.89
N ALA A 330 -3.63 29.74 -2.37
CA ALA A 330 -3.08 31.10 -2.47
C ALA A 330 -3.97 32.05 -3.31
N GLN A 331 -4.68 31.53 -4.31
CA GLN A 331 -5.62 32.33 -5.11
C GLN A 331 -6.82 32.79 -4.28
N CYS A 332 -7.43 31.89 -3.50
CA CYS A 332 -8.56 32.19 -2.62
C CYS A 332 -8.17 33.10 -1.45
N GLU A 333 -6.97 32.92 -0.91
CA GLU A 333 -6.44 33.79 0.15
C GLU A 333 -6.25 35.22 -0.36
N LYS A 334 -5.65 35.39 -1.54
CA LYS A 334 -5.46 36.71 -2.17
C LYS A 334 -6.76 37.38 -2.60
N SER A 335 -7.80 36.62 -2.96
CA SER A 335 -9.07 37.19 -3.41
C SER A 335 -9.98 37.69 -2.29
N GLY A 336 -9.67 37.36 -1.02
CA GLY A 336 -10.53 37.65 0.14
C GLY A 336 -11.90 36.96 0.12
N THR A 337 -12.15 36.09 -0.86
CA THR A 337 -13.43 35.44 -1.12
C THR A 337 -13.22 33.94 -1.31
N PRO A 338 -12.81 33.23 -0.25
CA PRO A 338 -12.39 31.85 -0.37
C PRO A 338 -13.58 30.94 -0.75
N LYS A 339 -13.35 30.04 -1.71
CA LYS A 339 -14.40 29.13 -2.19
C LYS A 339 -14.79 28.10 -1.13
N SER A 340 -16.08 27.78 -1.03
CA SER A 340 -16.61 26.76 -0.13
C SER A 340 -16.33 25.33 -0.60
N VAL A 341 -16.20 25.13 -1.92
CA VAL A 341 -15.83 23.85 -2.54
C VAL A 341 -14.37 23.89 -2.96
N TRP A 342 -13.58 22.92 -2.48
CA TRP A 342 -12.14 22.84 -2.74
C TRP A 342 -11.64 21.41 -2.52
N ALA A 343 -10.37 21.14 -2.81
CA ALA A 343 -9.75 19.86 -2.47
C ALA A 343 -8.34 20.01 -1.91
N LYS A 344 -7.98 19.04 -1.08
CA LYS A 344 -6.60 18.73 -0.70
C LYS A 344 -6.06 17.66 -1.64
N ILE A 345 -4.92 17.94 -2.28
CA ILE A 345 -4.24 17.00 -3.18
C ILE A 345 -2.96 16.53 -2.47
N SER A 346 -2.80 15.22 -2.29
CA SER A 346 -1.57 14.62 -1.75
C SER A 346 -0.75 13.96 -2.86
N VAL A 347 0.53 14.28 -2.91
CA VAL A 347 1.53 13.78 -3.86
C VAL A 347 2.61 13.02 -3.10
N SER A 348 2.94 11.81 -3.52
CA SER A 348 4.06 11.04 -2.97
C SER A 348 5.29 11.22 -3.83
N THR A 349 6.45 11.29 -3.20
CA THR A 349 7.76 11.44 -3.84
C THR A 349 8.87 10.96 -2.91
N SER A 350 10.12 11.20 -3.29
CA SER A 350 11.32 10.86 -2.52
C SER A 350 11.66 11.96 -1.50
N LYS A 351 12.10 11.57 -0.31
CA LYS A 351 12.61 12.49 0.73
C LYS A 351 13.95 13.12 0.31
N ALA A 352 14.76 12.39 -0.45
CA ALA A 352 15.97 12.92 -1.05
C ALA A 352 15.65 14.04 -2.05
N LEU A 353 14.51 13.95 -2.75
CA LEU A 353 14.04 15.02 -3.62
C LEU A 353 13.53 16.23 -2.82
N VAL A 354 12.59 16.04 -1.88
CA VAL A 354 12.04 17.10 -1.02
C VAL A 354 12.25 16.74 0.45
N TYR A 355 13.21 17.42 1.09
CA TYR A 355 13.73 17.05 2.39
C TYR A 355 12.95 17.60 3.57
N ASP A 356 12.27 18.73 3.47
CA ASP A 356 11.49 19.29 4.59
C ASP A 356 10.47 20.34 4.12
N GLY A 357 9.80 20.98 5.08
CA GLY A 357 8.84 22.05 4.80
C GLY A 357 9.48 23.24 4.09
N PHE A 358 10.74 23.59 4.41
CA PHE A 358 11.44 24.71 3.79
C PHE A 358 11.65 24.47 2.28
N GLU A 359 12.03 23.25 1.89
CA GLU A 359 12.13 22.89 0.48
C GLU A 359 10.75 22.81 -0.19
N ALA A 360 9.74 22.28 0.50
CA ALA A 360 8.39 22.09 -0.03
C ALA A 360 7.66 23.40 -0.38
N GLU A 361 7.94 24.49 0.34
CA GLU A 361 7.29 25.80 0.15
C GLU A 361 7.40 26.35 -1.28
N ASP A 362 8.49 26.05 -1.98
CA ASP A 362 8.75 26.53 -3.35
C ASP A 362 8.86 25.37 -4.35
N VAL A 363 8.18 24.26 -4.03
CA VAL A 363 7.95 23.18 -4.98
C VAL A 363 6.87 23.62 -5.97
N GLN A 364 7.20 23.50 -7.25
CA GLN A 364 6.24 23.56 -8.33
C GLN A 364 5.91 22.16 -8.79
N CYS A 365 4.63 21.83 -8.84
CA CYS A 365 4.15 20.55 -9.33
C CYS A 365 3.40 20.74 -10.65
N ARG A 366 3.89 20.11 -11.71
CA ARG A 366 3.29 20.17 -13.04
C ARG A 366 2.56 18.88 -13.33
N LEU A 367 1.24 18.98 -13.48
CA LEU A 367 0.36 17.88 -13.85
C LEU A 367 0.25 17.79 -15.36
N PHE A 368 0.03 16.58 -15.88
CA PHE A 368 -0.19 16.35 -17.31
C PHE A 368 0.94 16.89 -18.22
N TYR A 369 2.17 16.91 -17.71
CA TYR A 369 3.36 17.31 -18.48
C TYR A 369 3.80 16.17 -19.42
N ASP A 370 2.97 15.97 -20.45
CA ASP A 370 3.10 14.91 -21.47
C ASP A 370 3.92 15.36 -22.67
N ASN A 371 4.05 16.67 -22.85
CA ASN A 371 4.79 17.35 -23.92
C ASN A 371 5.01 18.82 -23.50
N LEU A 372 5.52 19.65 -24.41
CA LEU A 372 5.78 21.09 -24.17
C LEU A 372 4.50 21.96 -24.01
N ASN A 373 3.29 21.38 -24.10
CA ASN A 373 2.04 22.11 -23.91
C ASN A 373 1.84 22.54 -22.44
N PRO A 374 0.94 23.50 -22.17
CA PRO A 374 0.73 23.99 -20.81
C PRO A 374 0.30 22.86 -19.87
N ALA A 375 1.20 22.54 -18.93
CA ALA A 375 0.89 21.73 -17.77
C ALA A 375 0.07 22.53 -16.76
N GLU A 376 -0.86 21.87 -16.07
CA GLU A 376 -1.55 22.48 -14.92
C GLU A 376 -0.55 22.61 -13.76
N LEU A 377 -0.37 23.82 -13.26
CA LEU A 377 0.60 24.14 -12.21
C LEU A 377 -0.07 24.18 -10.85
N LEU A 378 0.43 23.36 -9.92
CA LEU A 378 0.11 23.41 -8.50
C LEU A 378 1.29 23.99 -7.72
N GLU A 379 0.99 24.83 -6.74
CA GLU A 379 1.95 25.50 -5.88
C GLU A 379 1.46 25.50 -4.41
N GLY A 380 2.29 26.00 -3.49
CA GLY A 380 1.94 26.11 -2.07
C GLY A 380 1.95 24.76 -1.35
N PHE A 381 2.91 23.90 -1.70
CA PHE A 381 3.05 22.59 -1.08
C PHE A 381 3.56 22.67 0.36
N ARG A 382 3.14 21.69 1.16
CA ARG A 382 3.64 21.43 2.52
C ARG A 382 3.94 19.94 2.66
N VAL A 383 4.94 19.60 3.46
CA VAL A 383 5.16 18.21 3.86
C VAL A 383 4.08 17.79 4.85
N GLU A 384 3.33 16.75 4.52
CA GLU A 384 2.31 16.15 5.38
C GLU A 384 2.86 14.98 6.20
N ASN A 385 3.67 14.16 5.56
CA ASN A 385 4.30 13.00 6.18
C ASN A 385 5.61 12.71 5.45
N ASP A 386 6.60 12.22 6.18
CA ASP A 386 7.86 11.82 5.60
C ASP A 386 8.53 10.75 6.44
N ASN A 387 9.48 10.05 5.81
CA ASN A 387 10.33 9.10 6.49
C ASN A 387 11.65 8.99 5.74
N ILE A 388 12.72 9.50 6.36
CA ILE A 388 14.07 9.45 5.82
C ILE A 388 14.58 8.01 5.64
N ALA A 389 14.19 7.07 6.50
CA ALA A 389 14.63 5.69 6.40
C ALA A 389 14.05 4.98 5.17
N THR A 390 12.82 5.31 4.78
CA THR A 390 12.17 4.74 3.58
C THR A 390 12.37 5.60 2.33
N ASP A 391 13.06 6.74 2.46
CA ASP A 391 13.15 7.79 1.45
C ASP A 391 11.78 8.29 0.96
N PHE A 392 10.73 8.21 1.78
CA PHE A 392 9.38 8.62 1.38
C PHE A 392 9.06 10.04 1.84
N CYS A 393 8.38 10.80 0.99
CA CYS A 393 7.80 12.09 1.33
C CYS A 393 6.39 12.22 0.72
N SER A 394 5.43 12.66 1.53
CA SER A 394 4.08 13.05 1.09
C SER A 394 3.96 14.57 1.18
N LEU A 395 3.73 15.19 0.03
CA LEU A 395 3.47 16.61 -0.12
C LEU A 395 1.97 16.83 -0.26
N THR A 396 1.48 17.96 0.24
CA THR A 396 0.07 18.37 0.09
C THR A 396 -0.04 19.78 -0.39
N CYS A 397 -1.02 20.05 -1.27
CA CYS A 397 -1.42 21.38 -1.66
C CYS A 397 -2.96 21.47 -1.74
N TYR A 398 -3.46 22.67 -1.99
CA TYR A 398 -4.88 22.96 -2.01
C TYR A 398 -5.27 23.66 -3.32
N THR A 399 -6.43 23.30 -3.86
CA THR A 399 -6.99 23.96 -5.04
C THR A 399 -8.50 24.09 -4.94
N CYS A 400 -9.06 25.12 -5.58
CA CYS A 400 -10.49 25.29 -5.82
C CYS A 400 -10.87 25.09 -7.29
N ASN A 401 -9.96 24.59 -8.13
CA ASN A 401 -10.25 24.25 -9.52
C ASN A 401 -11.04 22.93 -9.58
N ILE A 402 -12.38 23.04 -9.67
CA ILE A 402 -13.29 21.88 -9.64
C ILE A 402 -13.03 20.93 -10.82
N ALA A 403 -12.76 21.45 -12.02
CA ALA A 403 -12.51 20.62 -13.19
C ALA A 403 -11.26 19.75 -13.00
N LEU A 404 -10.19 20.33 -12.43
CA LEU A 404 -8.98 19.58 -12.09
C LEU A 404 -9.25 18.52 -11.01
N ILE A 405 -10.03 18.87 -9.99
CA ILE A 405 -10.38 17.96 -8.88
C ILE A 405 -11.09 16.71 -9.40
N GLU A 406 -12.14 16.89 -10.21
CA GLU A 406 -12.90 15.76 -10.75
C GLU A 406 -12.04 14.91 -11.68
N LYS A 407 -11.23 15.53 -12.54
CA LYS A 407 -10.30 14.81 -13.43
C LYS A 407 -9.30 13.94 -12.67
N LEU A 408 -8.71 14.45 -11.59
CA LEU A 408 -7.78 13.66 -10.77
C LEU A 408 -8.48 12.54 -9.99
N LYS A 409 -9.71 12.79 -9.52
CA LYS A 409 -10.52 11.76 -8.86
C LYS A 409 -10.86 10.61 -9.81
N GLU A 410 -11.24 10.92 -11.04
CA GLU A 410 -11.51 9.93 -12.09
C GLU A 410 -10.30 9.03 -12.33
N HIS A 411 -9.11 9.60 -12.51
CA HIS A 411 -7.88 8.81 -12.69
C HIS A 411 -7.51 7.98 -11.44
N LEU A 412 -7.76 8.48 -10.24
CA LEU A 412 -7.56 7.73 -8.99
C LEU A 412 -8.54 6.56 -8.86
N GLU A 413 -9.81 6.77 -9.19
CA GLU A 413 -10.84 5.73 -9.18
C GLU A 413 -10.48 4.64 -10.18
N GLU A 414 -10.12 5.00 -11.42
CA GLU A 414 -9.69 4.04 -12.43
C GLU A 414 -8.46 3.23 -11.97
N PHE A 415 -7.46 3.89 -11.38
CA PHE A 415 -6.29 3.23 -10.83
C PHE A 415 -6.68 2.21 -9.74
N ASN A 416 -7.54 2.61 -8.80
CA ASN A 416 -7.95 1.76 -7.68
C ASN A 416 -8.79 0.57 -8.15
N GLU A 417 -9.76 0.79 -9.04
CA GLU A 417 -10.60 -0.26 -9.63
C GLU A 417 -9.74 -1.27 -10.40
N THR A 418 -8.86 -0.78 -11.28
CA THR A 418 -8.01 -1.63 -12.11
C THR A 418 -7.02 -2.41 -11.25
N ASN A 419 -6.41 -1.77 -10.24
CA ASN A 419 -5.54 -2.46 -9.30
C ASN A 419 -6.30 -3.54 -8.53
N ASN A 420 -7.47 -3.23 -7.96
CA ASN A 420 -8.29 -4.22 -7.24
C ASN A 420 -8.66 -5.41 -8.14
N LYS A 421 -8.99 -5.15 -9.41
CA LYS A 421 -9.24 -6.19 -10.40
C LYS A 421 -8.01 -7.07 -10.63
N ILE A 422 -6.83 -6.49 -10.85
CA ILE A 422 -5.57 -7.24 -11.00
C ILE A 422 -5.28 -8.09 -9.75
N GLN A 423 -5.44 -7.50 -8.55
CA GLN A 423 -5.24 -8.22 -7.28
C GLN A 423 -6.22 -9.39 -7.09
N SER A 424 -7.43 -9.30 -7.64
CA SER A 424 -8.42 -10.38 -7.57
C SER A 424 -8.10 -11.56 -8.49
N LEU A 425 -7.20 -11.39 -9.47
CA LEU A 425 -6.90 -12.36 -10.51
C LEU A 425 -5.55 -13.05 -10.29
N GLN A 426 -5.57 -14.18 -9.57
CA GLN A 426 -4.35 -14.96 -9.24
C GLN A 426 -3.50 -15.32 -10.47
N THR A 427 -4.14 -15.63 -11.60
CA THR A 427 -3.46 -15.93 -12.87
C THR A 427 -2.70 -14.72 -13.40
N THR A 428 -3.28 -13.53 -13.29
CA THR A 428 -2.64 -12.27 -13.65
C THR A 428 -1.47 -11.97 -12.72
N LEU A 429 -1.64 -12.11 -11.40
CA LEU A 429 -0.55 -11.92 -10.45
C LEU A 429 0.63 -12.87 -10.68
N THR A 430 0.35 -14.14 -10.96
CA THR A 430 1.40 -15.14 -11.23
C THR A 430 2.20 -14.76 -12.49
N ARG A 431 1.52 -14.29 -13.55
CA ARG A 431 2.18 -13.81 -14.77
C ARG A 431 2.97 -12.51 -14.55
N LEU A 432 2.45 -11.64 -13.68
CA LEU A 432 3.09 -10.38 -13.31
C LEU A 432 4.15 -10.55 -12.22
N ASN A 433 4.43 -11.78 -11.78
CA ASN A 433 5.42 -12.03 -10.76
C ASN A 433 6.80 -11.57 -11.26
N GLY A 434 7.37 -10.59 -10.57
CA GLY A 434 8.59 -9.93 -10.99
C GLY A 434 8.44 -8.84 -12.05
N PHE A 435 7.26 -8.59 -12.62
CA PHE A 435 7.06 -7.45 -13.52
C PHE A 435 7.06 -6.14 -12.72
N VAL A 436 7.80 -5.15 -13.22
CA VAL A 436 7.78 -3.79 -12.68
C VAL A 436 7.74 -2.79 -13.83
N PHE A 437 7.04 -1.68 -13.59
CA PHE A 437 7.10 -0.52 -14.46
C PHE A 437 7.20 0.75 -13.63
N ILE A 438 7.77 1.78 -14.25
CA ILE A 438 7.91 3.11 -13.67
C ILE A 438 7.38 4.11 -14.69
N VAL A 439 6.58 5.05 -14.22
CA VAL A 439 6.29 6.27 -14.97
C VAL A 439 7.02 7.43 -14.29
N SER A 440 7.86 8.14 -15.05
CA SER A 440 8.69 9.20 -14.50
C SER A 440 8.99 10.32 -15.48
N HIS A 441 9.61 11.39 -14.99
CA HIS A 441 10.14 12.51 -15.76
C HIS A 441 11.67 12.43 -15.85
N PRO A 442 12.23 11.54 -16.70
CA PRO A 442 13.67 11.48 -16.90
C PRO A 442 14.18 12.85 -17.35
N HIS A 443 15.26 13.30 -16.73
CA HIS A 443 15.89 14.62 -16.86
C HIS A 443 14.97 15.82 -16.58
N GLY A 444 13.81 15.60 -15.96
CA GLY A 444 12.79 16.65 -15.84
C GLY A 444 12.12 16.97 -17.18
N GLU A 445 12.14 16.05 -18.13
CA GLU A 445 11.44 16.19 -19.40
C GLU A 445 10.01 15.61 -19.33
N GLU A 446 9.39 15.39 -20.50
CA GLU A 446 8.07 14.79 -20.63
C GLU A 446 8.00 13.39 -19.99
N LYS A 447 6.80 12.99 -19.55
CA LYS A 447 6.62 11.68 -18.92
C LYS A 447 7.01 10.55 -19.84
N LYS A 448 7.74 9.59 -19.28
CA LYS A 448 8.13 8.35 -19.93
C LYS A 448 7.76 7.15 -19.07
N ILE A 449 7.48 6.05 -19.76
CA ILE A 449 7.22 4.74 -19.18
C ILE A 449 8.48 3.89 -19.42
N SER A 450 8.88 3.15 -18.39
CA SER A 450 9.97 2.17 -18.47
C SER A 450 9.51 0.87 -17.84
N PHE A 451 10.02 -0.24 -18.36
CA PHE A 451 9.70 -1.59 -17.91
C PHE A 451 10.94 -2.32 -17.43
N GLY A 452 10.76 -3.25 -16.51
CA GLY A 452 11.83 -4.13 -16.10
C GLY A 452 11.34 -5.31 -15.28
N LYS A 453 12.28 -5.95 -14.60
CA LYS A 453 12.04 -7.07 -13.70
C LYS A 453 12.53 -6.76 -12.31
N ILE A 454 11.83 -7.27 -11.30
CA ILE A 454 12.32 -7.35 -9.94
C ILE A 454 13.40 -8.44 -9.90
N VAL A 455 14.58 -8.05 -9.42
CA VAL A 455 15.73 -8.92 -9.23
C VAL A 455 15.80 -9.39 -7.78
N HIS A 456 15.56 -8.47 -6.84
CA HIS A 456 15.50 -8.79 -5.41
C HIS A 456 14.33 -8.09 -4.73
N LYS A 457 13.78 -8.77 -3.73
CA LYS A 457 12.73 -8.27 -2.85
C LYS A 457 13.19 -8.46 -1.42
N ASN A 458 13.34 -7.37 -0.68
CA ASN A 458 13.72 -7.41 0.73
C ASN A 458 12.55 -6.88 1.56
N GLU A 459 11.94 -7.76 2.36
CA GLU A 459 10.90 -7.38 3.30
C GLU A 459 11.54 -6.86 4.59
N ILE A 460 11.22 -5.63 4.95
CA ILE A 460 11.72 -4.97 6.17
C ILE A 460 10.55 -4.92 7.15
N VAL A 461 10.68 -5.72 8.21
CA VAL A 461 9.63 -5.91 9.22
C VAL A 461 9.17 -4.56 9.76
N GLY A 462 7.87 -4.30 9.64
CA GLY A 462 7.22 -3.09 10.16
C GLY A 462 7.40 -1.83 9.31
N VAL A 463 8.18 -1.87 8.22
CA VAL A 463 8.48 -0.66 7.45
C VAL A 463 8.07 -0.76 5.98
N GLY A 464 8.20 -1.93 5.35
CA GLY A 464 7.74 -2.13 3.97
C GLY A 464 8.60 -3.09 3.16
N THR A 465 8.52 -3.00 1.84
CA THR A 465 9.30 -3.81 0.91
C THR A 465 10.26 -2.93 0.11
N ARG A 466 11.55 -3.27 0.12
CA ARG A 466 12.54 -2.73 -0.81
C ARG A 466 12.59 -3.62 -2.06
N LEU A 467 12.49 -3.00 -3.23
CA LEU A 467 12.62 -3.67 -4.51
C LEU A 467 13.94 -3.27 -5.16
N VAL A 468 14.62 -4.24 -5.76
CA VAL A 468 15.74 -4.03 -6.68
C VAL A 468 15.26 -4.50 -8.05
N TYR A 469 15.44 -3.68 -9.08
CA TYR A 469 14.86 -3.93 -10.40
C TYR A 469 15.68 -3.39 -11.55
N THR A 470 15.37 -3.87 -12.76
CA THR A 470 16.10 -3.51 -14.00
C THR A 470 15.50 -2.36 -14.80
N ALA A 471 14.29 -1.88 -14.45
CA ALA A 471 13.63 -0.82 -15.20
C ALA A 471 14.51 0.43 -15.24
N PRO A 472 14.83 0.99 -16.43
CA PRO A 472 15.75 2.11 -16.56
C PRO A 472 15.19 3.37 -15.90
N THR A 473 16.09 4.14 -15.30
CA THR A 473 15.79 5.45 -14.68
C THR A 473 16.90 6.41 -15.04
N CYS A 474 16.67 7.71 -14.85
CA CYS A 474 17.65 8.77 -15.07
C CYS A 474 17.53 9.81 -13.94
N PRO A 475 18.48 10.76 -13.83
CA PRO A 475 18.24 12.00 -13.10
C PRO A 475 16.82 12.52 -13.36
N GLY A 476 16.07 12.97 -12.35
CA GLY A 476 14.66 13.36 -12.51
C GLY A 476 13.63 12.23 -12.33
N SER A 477 14.04 10.95 -12.36
CA SER A 477 13.17 9.83 -12.00
C SER A 477 13.01 9.65 -10.48
N SER A 478 13.82 10.30 -9.65
CA SER A 478 13.73 10.19 -8.18
C SER A 478 12.33 10.56 -7.69
N GLY A 479 11.76 9.72 -6.82
CA GLY A 479 10.40 9.87 -6.31
C GLY A 479 9.29 9.28 -7.20
N ALA A 480 9.64 8.76 -8.39
CA ALA A 480 8.67 8.10 -9.26
C ALA A 480 8.06 6.86 -8.59
N PRO A 481 6.77 6.58 -8.81
CA PRO A 481 6.14 5.38 -8.29
C PRO A 481 6.72 4.12 -8.97
N VAL A 482 7.12 3.15 -8.16
CA VAL A 482 7.60 1.84 -8.63
C VAL A 482 6.45 0.86 -8.54
N ILE A 483 5.85 0.52 -9.68
CA ILE A 483 4.64 -0.30 -9.72
C ILE A 483 4.98 -1.76 -9.97
N ALA A 484 4.72 -2.60 -8.97
CA ALA A 484 4.89 -4.04 -9.01
C ALA A 484 3.56 -4.74 -8.68
N PRO A 485 2.66 -4.94 -9.67
CA PRO A 485 1.29 -5.38 -9.40
C PRO A 485 1.21 -6.69 -8.62
N ALA A 486 2.12 -7.64 -8.84
CA ALA A 486 2.13 -8.92 -8.11
C ALA A 486 2.55 -8.82 -6.64
N HIS A 487 3.14 -7.70 -6.22
CA HIS A 487 3.79 -7.57 -4.91
C HIS A 487 3.22 -6.45 -4.03
N CYS A 488 2.37 -5.59 -4.59
CA CYS A 488 1.76 -4.47 -3.88
C CYS A 488 0.24 -4.65 -3.86
N SER A 489 -0.26 -5.36 -2.84
CA SER A 489 -1.70 -5.64 -2.67
C SER A 489 -2.50 -4.40 -2.26
N SER A 490 -1.84 -3.41 -1.66
CA SER A 490 -2.41 -2.13 -1.27
C SER A 490 -1.52 -1.01 -1.81
N TRP A 491 -2.11 -0.01 -2.44
CA TRP A 491 -1.43 1.24 -2.82
C TRP A 491 -1.77 2.39 -1.88
N SER A 492 -2.01 2.07 -0.61
CA SER A 492 -2.11 3.05 0.47
C SER A 492 -0.80 3.83 0.62
N TYR A 493 -0.86 4.95 1.35
CA TYR A 493 0.34 5.77 1.60
C TYR A 493 1.48 5.01 2.29
N HIS A 494 1.18 3.96 3.07
CA HIS A 494 2.17 3.15 3.78
C HIS A 494 2.93 2.16 2.90
N THR A 495 2.33 1.80 1.77
CA THR A 495 2.79 0.70 0.92
C THR A 495 3.30 1.19 -0.43
N GLN A 496 3.30 2.52 -0.63
CA GLN A 496 3.86 3.13 -1.81
C GLN A 496 5.38 3.07 -1.78
N VAL A 497 5.91 2.52 -2.86
CA VAL A 497 7.32 2.32 -3.06
C VAL A 497 7.75 3.29 -4.15
N VAL A 498 8.68 4.18 -3.83
CA VAL A 498 9.20 5.20 -4.76
C VAL A 498 10.63 4.87 -5.17
N HIS A 499 11.01 5.26 -6.38
CA HIS A 499 12.39 5.15 -6.84
C HIS A 499 13.28 6.07 -6.01
N CYS A 500 14.29 5.50 -5.35
CA CYS A 500 15.25 6.24 -4.53
C CYS A 500 16.63 6.35 -5.19
N GLY A 501 16.90 5.49 -6.18
CA GLY A 501 18.08 5.60 -7.04
C GLY A 501 18.61 4.24 -7.51
N GLN A 502 19.91 4.17 -7.73
CA GLN A 502 20.60 3.05 -8.35
C GLN A 502 21.50 2.29 -7.38
N ILE A 503 21.53 0.97 -7.53
CA ILE A 503 22.48 0.10 -6.84
C ILE A 503 23.74 0.00 -7.69
N ASP A 504 23.63 -0.55 -8.90
CA ASP A 504 24.75 -0.69 -9.82
C ASP A 504 24.33 -0.30 -11.24
N SER A 505 25.25 -0.32 -12.20
CA SER A 505 25.00 0.06 -13.60
C SER A 505 23.77 -0.61 -14.25
N GLN A 506 23.29 -1.74 -13.73
CA GLN A 506 22.16 -2.51 -14.25
C GLN A 506 20.91 -2.42 -13.37
N HIS A 507 21.07 -2.21 -12.07
CA HIS A 507 20.00 -2.34 -11.09
C HIS A 507 19.67 -1.04 -10.38
N ASN A 508 18.38 -0.71 -10.40
CA ASN A 508 17.78 0.37 -9.63
C ASN A 508 17.14 -0.18 -8.36
N CYS A 509 16.88 0.68 -7.38
CA CYS A 509 16.19 0.31 -6.16
C CYS A 509 15.12 1.31 -5.75
N SER A 510 14.25 0.84 -4.86
CA SER A 510 13.18 1.62 -4.29
C SER A 510 13.18 1.59 -2.77
N GLY A 511 13.04 2.75 -2.14
CA GLY A 511 13.10 2.90 -0.70
C GLY A 511 14.35 2.32 -0.02
N PHE A 512 14.46 2.59 1.27
CA PHE A 512 15.32 1.89 2.24
C PHE A 512 16.82 1.87 1.97
N PHE A 513 17.52 2.66 2.79
CA PHE A 513 18.98 2.56 2.97
C PHE A 513 19.38 2.07 4.36
N SER A 514 18.44 1.67 5.22
CA SER A 514 18.79 1.12 6.55
C SER A 514 19.80 -0.02 6.39
N THR A 515 20.82 0.00 7.27
CA THR A 515 21.97 -0.92 7.45
C THR A 515 22.02 -2.15 6.57
N PRO A 516 23.21 -2.54 6.05
CA PRO A 516 23.36 -3.83 5.39
C PRO A 516 22.71 -4.88 6.28
N VAL A 517 21.67 -5.53 5.77
CA VAL A 517 21.22 -6.78 6.34
C VAL A 517 22.44 -7.66 6.17
N THR A 518 23.17 -7.91 7.26
CA THR A 518 24.08 -9.05 7.33
C THR A 518 23.20 -10.27 7.02
N LEU A 519 23.25 -10.70 5.77
CA LEU A 519 22.48 -11.81 5.20
C LEU A 519 23.11 -13.14 5.62
#